data_AF-A0A9E2L6H6-F1
#
_entry.id   AF-A0A9E2L6H6-F1
#
_cell.length_a   1.000
_cell.length_b   1.000
_cell.length_c   1.000
_cell.angle_alpha   90.00
_cell.angle_beta   90.00
_cell.angle_gamma   90.00
#
_symmetry.space_group_name_H-M   'P 1'
#
loop_
_entity.id
_entity.type
_entity.pdbx_description
1 polymer ?
#
loop_
_entity_poly.entity_id
_entity_poly.type
_entity_poly.pdbx_seq_one_letter_code
_entity_poly.pdbx_strand_id
1 'polypeptide(L)'
;MEEMKSCPYCGQEILANAKKCKHCGKWLEKQCPQCGEWINAEAKKCRYCGYWFDAWQRRLEEKSEQEQREAQRVVSVEEVKATIEEERENSDTGCLLYVESFIIGMFVGYIYDFKWWGYVVFFSIFSILLSIHFLRILYCIVISLVWGIIGVALSPYLFDESELQIASRILTDNYSDYWWMGVICTVVSLIFHQPAMRSRFDY
;
A
#
# COMPACT_ATOMS: atom_id res chain seq x y z
N MET A 1 50.71 -32.92 -30.13
CA MET A 1 50.04 -31.66 -30.48
C MET A 1 48.69 -31.67 -29.79
N GLU A 2 48.36 -30.61 -29.05
CA GLU A 2 47.03 -30.48 -28.47
C GLU A 2 46.06 -30.04 -29.58
N GLU A 3 45.02 -30.84 -29.83
CA GLU A 3 43.98 -30.48 -30.80
C GLU A 3 43.16 -29.30 -30.27
N MET A 4 42.95 -28.27 -31.11
CA MET A 4 42.14 -27.11 -30.80
C MET A 4 40.88 -27.08 -31.66
N LYS A 5 39.77 -26.62 -31.08
CA LYS A 5 38.48 -26.41 -31.74
C LYS A 5 38.01 -24.96 -31.54
N SER A 6 37.19 -24.45 -32.43
CA SER A 6 36.57 -23.12 -32.25
C SER A 6 35.35 -23.21 -31.34
N CYS A 7 35.16 -22.22 -30.46
CA CYS A 7 33.98 -22.13 -29.61
C CYS A 7 32.75 -21.71 -30.43
N PRO A 8 31.62 -22.45 -30.40
CA PRO A 8 30.41 -22.11 -31.16
C PRO A 8 29.73 -20.81 -30.69
N TYR A 9 30.01 -20.35 -29.47
CA TYR A 9 29.38 -19.16 -28.89
C TYR A 9 30.17 -17.87 -29.11
N CYS A 10 31.50 -17.92 -29.12
CA CYS A 10 32.35 -16.72 -29.22
C CYS A 10 33.39 -16.76 -30.35
N GLY A 11 33.50 -17.87 -31.09
CA GLY A 11 34.41 -18.02 -32.23
C GLY A 11 35.88 -18.19 -31.89
N GLN A 12 36.29 -18.07 -30.62
CA GLN A 12 37.69 -18.19 -30.20
C GLN A 12 38.16 -19.65 -30.08
N GLU A 13 39.45 -19.87 -30.29
CA GLU A 13 40.08 -21.19 -30.21
C GLU A 13 40.23 -21.69 -28.76
N ILE A 14 39.77 -22.92 -28.55
CA ILE A 14 39.78 -23.62 -27.27
C ILE A 14 40.30 -25.04 -27.44
N LEU A 15 40.72 -25.67 -26.34
CA LEU A 15 41.16 -27.07 -26.36
C LEU A 15 40.01 -27.97 -26.82
N ALA A 16 40.32 -29.00 -27.63
CA ALA A 16 39.33 -29.95 -28.13
C ALA A 16 38.55 -30.65 -27.00
N ASN A 17 39.24 -30.93 -25.88
CA ASN A 17 38.67 -31.54 -24.67
C ASN A 17 38.09 -30.54 -23.66
N ALA A 18 38.01 -29.25 -24.00
CA ALA A 18 37.46 -28.23 -23.09
C ALA A 18 35.94 -28.41 -22.92
N LYS A 19 35.51 -28.56 -21.65
CA LYS A 19 34.09 -28.63 -21.24
C LYS A 19 33.44 -27.27 -21.04
N LYS A 20 34.24 -26.27 -20.68
CA LYS A 20 33.83 -24.87 -20.49
C LYS A 20 34.78 -23.97 -21.26
N CYS A 21 34.25 -23.00 -21.99
CA CYS A 21 35.07 -22.05 -22.73
C CYS A 21 35.77 -21.08 -21.79
N LYS A 22 37.10 -20.93 -21.93
CA LYS A 22 37.92 -20.00 -21.11
C LYS A 22 37.62 -18.52 -21.38
N HIS A 23 37.07 -18.20 -22.55
CA HIS A 23 36.83 -16.82 -22.95
C HIS A 23 35.40 -16.34 -22.68
N CYS A 24 34.39 -17.11 -23.08
CA CYS A 24 32.97 -16.74 -22.89
C CYS A 24 32.31 -17.37 -21.67
N GLY A 25 32.98 -18.33 -21.01
CA GLY A 25 32.47 -18.97 -19.80
C GLY A 25 31.31 -19.96 -20.00
N LYS A 26 30.81 -20.16 -21.22
CA LYS A 26 29.72 -21.11 -21.50
C LYS A 26 30.19 -22.57 -21.47
N TRP A 27 29.29 -23.45 -21.05
CA TRP A 27 29.47 -24.90 -21.11
C TRP A 27 29.22 -25.41 -22.52
N LEU A 28 30.10 -26.30 -22.99
CA LEU A 28 30.08 -26.85 -24.35
C LEU A 28 29.49 -28.27 -24.39
N GLU A 29 29.31 -28.86 -23.21
CA GLU A 29 28.73 -30.18 -23.02
C GLU A 29 27.56 -30.09 -22.02
N LYS A 30 26.57 -30.94 -22.22
CA LYS A 30 25.43 -31.15 -21.32
C LYS A 30 25.24 -32.64 -21.08
N GLN A 31 24.68 -32.99 -19.94
CA GLN A 31 24.38 -34.38 -19.61
C GLN A 31 23.02 -34.79 -20.18
N CYS A 32 22.91 -35.98 -20.78
CA CYS A 32 21.63 -36.50 -21.24
C CYS A 32 20.77 -36.91 -20.03
N PRO A 33 19.52 -36.42 -19.90
CA PRO A 33 18.66 -36.75 -18.75
C PRO A 33 18.19 -38.20 -18.73
N GLN A 34 18.29 -38.93 -19.85
CA GLN A 34 17.80 -40.30 -19.98
C GLN A 34 18.90 -41.36 -19.79
N CYS A 35 20.13 -41.08 -20.19
CA CYS A 35 21.25 -42.03 -20.10
C CYS A 35 22.46 -41.53 -19.30
N GLY A 36 22.48 -40.26 -18.87
CA GLY A 36 23.56 -39.71 -18.04
C GLY A 36 24.87 -39.41 -18.77
N GLU A 37 24.96 -39.65 -20.08
CA GLU A 37 26.20 -39.45 -20.85
C GLU A 37 26.41 -37.98 -21.23
N TRP A 38 27.67 -37.56 -21.33
CA TRP A 38 28.03 -36.21 -21.75
C TRP A 38 27.96 -36.07 -23.27
N ILE A 39 27.19 -35.09 -23.72
CA ILE A 39 27.00 -34.81 -25.14
C ILE A 39 27.21 -33.32 -25.40
N ASN A 40 27.38 -32.94 -26.67
CA ASN A 40 27.49 -31.53 -27.05
C ASN A 40 26.24 -30.74 -26.60
N ALA A 41 26.45 -29.54 -26.07
CA ALA A 41 25.40 -28.63 -25.62
C ALA A 41 24.34 -28.34 -26.69
N GLU A 42 24.72 -28.29 -27.96
CA GLU A 42 23.83 -28.01 -29.10
C GLU A 42 23.18 -29.27 -29.69
N ALA A 43 23.49 -30.46 -29.17
CA ALA A 43 22.92 -31.70 -29.66
C ALA A 43 21.39 -31.73 -29.44
N LYS A 44 20.63 -31.86 -30.55
CA LYS A 44 19.17 -32.07 -30.55
C LYS A 44 18.78 -33.51 -30.25
N LYS A 45 19.69 -34.46 -30.45
CA LYS A 45 19.50 -35.89 -30.20
C LYS A 45 20.74 -36.46 -29.52
N CYS A 46 20.56 -37.31 -28.51
CA CYS A 46 21.64 -38.03 -27.86
C CYS A 46 22.20 -39.09 -28.82
N ARG A 47 23.51 -39.06 -29.04
CA ARG A 47 24.23 -40.04 -29.87
C ARG A 47 24.29 -41.45 -29.26
N TYR A 48 24.12 -41.57 -27.94
CA TYR A 48 24.28 -42.82 -27.20
C TYR A 48 22.95 -43.57 -27.02
N CYS A 49 21.89 -42.89 -26.57
CA CYS A 49 20.58 -43.51 -26.33
C CYS A 49 19.50 -43.15 -27.36
N GLY A 50 19.76 -42.18 -28.25
CA GLY A 50 18.79 -41.74 -29.25
C GLY A 50 17.70 -40.78 -28.76
N TYR A 51 17.72 -40.39 -27.48
CA TYR A 51 16.76 -39.44 -26.89
C TYR A 51 16.81 -38.06 -27.57
N TRP A 52 15.65 -37.49 -27.88
CA TRP A 52 15.52 -36.16 -28.48
C TRP A 52 15.27 -35.07 -27.42
N PHE A 53 16.00 -33.97 -27.49
CA PHE A 53 15.95 -32.87 -26.53
C PHE A 53 14.85 -31.83 -26.83
N ASP A 54 14.26 -31.86 -28.02
CA ASP A 54 13.18 -30.96 -28.44
C ASP A 54 11.92 -31.11 -27.58
N ALA A 55 11.53 -32.34 -27.24
CA ALA A 55 10.40 -32.64 -26.36
C ALA A 55 10.69 -32.27 -24.90
N TRP A 56 11.96 -32.24 -24.50
CA TRP A 56 12.36 -31.76 -23.17
C TRP A 56 12.38 -30.24 -23.11
N GLN A 57 12.93 -29.59 -24.14
CA GLN A 57 13.03 -28.14 -24.23
C GLN A 57 11.65 -27.48 -24.30
N ARG A 58 10.72 -28.02 -25.11
CA ARG A 58 9.31 -27.55 -25.15
C ARG A 58 8.63 -27.61 -23.78
N ARG A 59 8.82 -28.71 -23.02
CA ARG A 59 8.24 -28.83 -21.68
C ARG A 59 8.80 -27.82 -20.68
N LEU A 60 10.07 -27.43 -20.82
CA LEU A 60 10.64 -26.37 -19.99
C LEU A 60 10.08 -24.99 -20.36
N GLU A 61 9.93 -24.71 -21.65
CA GLU A 61 9.31 -23.48 -22.15
C GLU A 61 7.86 -23.38 -21.64
N GLU A 62 7.05 -24.42 -21.85
CA GLU A 62 5.67 -24.51 -21.35
C GLU A 62 5.58 -24.30 -19.82
N LYS A 63 6.48 -24.93 -19.05
CA LYS A 63 6.52 -24.78 -17.60
C LYS A 63 6.87 -23.36 -17.19
N SER A 64 7.86 -22.74 -17.84
CA SER A 64 8.26 -21.36 -17.55
C SER A 64 7.14 -20.36 -17.87
N GLU A 65 6.42 -20.57 -18.96
CA GLU A 65 5.25 -19.74 -19.29
C GLU A 65 4.10 -19.94 -18.30
N GLN A 66 3.88 -21.17 -17.83
CA GLN A 66 2.88 -21.44 -16.81
C GLN A 66 3.22 -20.75 -15.49
N GLU A 67 4.48 -20.85 -15.05
CA GLU A 67 5.00 -20.15 -13.86
C GLU A 67 4.87 -18.63 -14.01
N GLN A 68 5.20 -18.08 -15.18
CA GLN A 68 5.02 -16.66 -15.47
C GLN A 68 3.55 -16.23 -15.45
N ARG A 69 2.65 -17.01 -16.07
CA ARG A 69 1.21 -16.74 -16.06
C ARG A 69 0.62 -16.79 -14.65
N GLU A 70 1.06 -17.74 -13.83
CA GLU A 70 0.64 -17.86 -12.43
C GLU A 70 1.15 -16.69 -11.60
N ALA A 71 2.42 -16.32 -11.73
CA ALA A 71 3.00 -15.15 -11.06
C ALA A 71 2.27 -13.86 -11.45
N GLN A 72 2.00 -13.65 -12.74
CA GLN A 72 1.26 -12.47 -13.21
C GLN A 72 -0.19 -12.45 -12.71
N ARG A 73 -0.83 -13.63 -12.59
CA ARG A 73 -2.17 -13.74 -12.00
C ARG A 73 -2.17 -13.41 -10.51
N VAL A 74 -1.14 -13.83 -9.77
CA VAL A 74 -1.03 -13.52 -8.34
C VAL A 74 -0.87 -12.01 -8.14
N VAL A 75 0.02 -11.36 -8.91
CA VAL A 75 0.20 -9.91 -8.86
C VAL A 75 -1.11 -9.16 -9.14
N SER A 76 -1.85 -9.54 -10.19
CA SER A 76 -3.11 -8.86 -10.51
C SER A 76 -4.20 -9.06 -9.45
N VAL A 77 -4.24 -10.22 -8.80
CA VAL A 77 -5.17 -10.45 -7.67
C VAL A 77 -4.77 -9.60 -6.46
N GLU A 78 -3.49 -9.46 -6.17
CA GLU A 78 -3.00 -8.61 -5.07
C GLU A 78 -3.31 -7.13 -5.32
N GLU A 79 -3.10 -6.64 -6.55
CA GLU A 79 -3.47 -5.27 -6.96
C GLU A 79 -4.98 -5.02 -6.85
N VAL A 80 -5.80 -5.96 -7.33
CA VAL A 80 -7.28 -5.87 -7.22
C VAL A 80 -7.70 -5.93 -5.75
N LYS A 81 -7.08 -6.76 -4.92
CA LYS A 81 -7.39 -6.83 -3.49
C LYS A 81 -7.05 -5.53 -2.77
N ALA A 82 -5.89 -4.95 -3.06
CA ALA A 82 -5.46 -3.67 -2.48
C ALA A 82 -6.41 -2.53 -2.87
N THR A 83 -6.87 -2.48 -4.12
CA THR A 83 -7.84 -1.48 -4.57
C THR A 83 -9.21 -1.63 -3.89
N ILE A 84 -9.70 -2.86 -3.72
CA ILE A 84 -10.96 -3.12 -3.00
C ILE A 84 -10.85 -2.72 -1.51
N GLU A 85 -9.74 -3.06 -0.85
CA GLU A 85 -9.51 -2.70 0.56
C GLU A 85 -9.49 -1.18 0.75
N GLU A 86 -8.84 -0.44 -0.16
CA GLU A 86 -8.80 1.02 -0.15
C GLU A 86 -10.17 1.66 -0.40
N GLU A 87 -10.95 1.15 -1.37
CA GLU A 87 -12.31 1.65 -1.62
C GLU A 87 -13.22 1.48 -0.40
N ARG A 88 -13.12 0.34 0.29
CA ARG A 88 -13.86 0.08 1.51
C ARG A 88 -13.50 1.07 2.62
N GLU A 89 -12.21 1.29 2.83
CA GLU A 89 -11.71 2.21 3.86
C GLU A 89 -12.16 3.66 3.61
N ASN A 90 -12.14 4.11 2.35
CA ASN A 90 -12.62 5.44 1.97
C ASN A 90 -14.14 5.58 2.13
N SER A 91 -14.92 4.54 1.82
CA SER A 91 -16.37 4.52 2.04
C SER A 91 -16.74 4.69 3.51
N ASP A 92 -16.11 3.91 4.40
CA ASP A 92 -16.36 3.95 5.84
C ASP A 92 -16.01 5.33 6.43
N THR A 93 -14.90 5.92 6.01
CA THR A 93 -14.45 7.24 6.49
C THR A 93 -15.36 8.38 6.00
N GLY A 94 -15.85 8.29 4.76
CA GLY A 94 -16.82 9.25 4.22
C GLY A 94 -18.11 9.29 5.04
N CYS A 95 -18.63 8.12 5.43
CA CYS A 95 -19.85 8.01 6.25
C CYS A 95 -19.70 8.69 7.62
N LEU A 96 -18.59 8.44 8.32
CA LEU A 96 -18.38 9.04 9.65
C LEU A 96 -18.31 10.57 9.58
N LEU A 97 -17.61 11.13 8.59
CA LEU A 97 -17.51 12.59 8.41
C LEU A 97 -18.89 13.25 8.27
N TYR A 98 -19.79 12.66 7.48
CA TYR A 98 -21.14 13.17 7.34
C TYR A 98 -21.94 13.09 8.64
N VAL A 99 -21.77 12.01 9.42
CA VAL A 99 -22.44 11.84 10.71
C VAL A 99 -21.96 12.87 11.74
N GLU A 100 -20.64 13.06 11.89
CA GLU A 100 -20.08 14.06 12.81
C GLU A 100 -20.54 15.48 12.45
N SER A 101 -20.49 15.82 11.16
CA SER A 101 -20.91 17.12 10.65
C SER A 101 -22.39 17.39 10.84
N PHE A 102 -23.22 16.34 10.72
CA PHE A 102 -24.65 16.44 10.97
C PHE A 102 -24.96 16.70 12.45
N ILE A 103 -24.26 16.03 13.38
CA ILE A 103 -24.39 16.25 14.82
C ILE A 103 -23.96 17.67 15.19
N ILE A 104 -22.80 18.12 14.70
CA ILE A 104 -22.30 19.48 14.94
C ILE A 104 -23.27 20.51 14.36
N GLY A 105 -23.74 20.32 13.13
CA GLY A 105 -24.69 21.21 12.46
C GLY A 105 -26.03 21.30 13.19
N MET A 106 -26.56 20.18 13.69
CA MET A 106 -27.75 20.16 14.54
C MET A 106 -27.55 20.95 15.83
N PHE A 107 -26.43 20.74 16.52
CA PHE A 107 -26.12 21.42 17.78
C PHE A 107 -25.98 22.93 17.58
N VAL A 108 -25.24 23.35 16.54
CA VAL A 108 -25.07 24.76 16.19
C VAL A 108 -26.42 25.39 15.82
N GLY A 109 -27.19 24.76 14.94
CA GLY A 109 -28.48 25.31 14.53
C GLY A 109 -29.48 25.42 15.69
N TYR A 110 -29.41 24.53 16.69
CA TYR A 110 -30.20 24.62 17.91
C TYR A 110 -29.81 25.85 18.75
N ILE A 111 -28.52 26.14 18.90
CA ILE A 111 -28.03 27.31 19.65
C ILE A 111 -28.43 28.63 18.98
N TYR A 112 -28.45 28.68 17.64
CA TYR A 112 -28.71 29.89 16.87
C TYR A 112 -30.16 30.01 16.35
N ASP A 113 -31.09 29.18 16.82
CA ASP A 113 -32.50 29.16 16.40
C ASP A 113 -32.69 29.13 14.87
N PHE A 114 -31.91 28.28 14.19
CA PHE A 114 -32.03 28.13 12.74
C PHE A 114 -33.39 27.57 12.35
N LYS A 115 -34.01 28.19 11.35
CA LYS A 115 -35.17 27.61 10.66
C LYS A 115 -34.73 26.35 9.90
N TRP A 116 -35.68 25.43 9.70
CA TRP A 116 -35.46 24.18 8.95
C TRP A 116 -34.72 24.39 7.61
N TRP A 117 -35.06 25.43 6.83
CA TRP A 117 -34.40 25.71 5.56
C TRP A 117 -32.91 26.04 5.70
N GLY A 118 -32.48 26.60 6.84
CA GLY A 118 -31.08 26.89 7.14
C GLY A 118 -30.24 25.61 7.22
N TYR A 119 -30.77 24.55 7.84
CA TYR A 119 -30.10 23.24 7.89
C TYR A 119 -29.95 22.61 6.51
N VAL A 120 -30.97 22.74 5.65
CA VAL A 120 -30.93 22.21 4.27
C VAL A 120 -29.84 22.92 3.45
N VAL A 121 -29.77 24.25 3.56
CA VAL A 121 -28.74 25.05 2.88
C VAL A 121 -27.34 24.70 3.41
N PHE A 122 -27.17 24.60 4.73
CA PHE A 122 -25.90 24.22 5.35
C PHE A 122 -25.43 22.85 4.86
N PHE A 123 -26.29 21.84 4.91
CA PHE A 123 -25.93 20.47 4.49
C PHE A 123 -25.61 20.39 2.99
N SER A 124 -26.36 21.10 2.15
CA SER A 124 -26.11 21.16 0.71
C SER A 124 -24.76 21.81 0.38
N ILE A 125 -24.47 22.96 1.00
CA ILE A 125 -23.17 23.65 0.83
C ILE A 125 -22.04 22.77 1.36
N PHE A 126 -22.22 22.17 2.53
CA PHE A 126 -21.23 21.32 3.16
C PHE A 126 -20.89 20.08 2.33
N SER A 127 -21.89 19.41 1.76
CA SER A 127 -21.69 18.27 0.85
C SER A 127 -20.89 18.66 -0.41
N ILE A 128 -21.18 19.83 -0.99
CA ILE A 128 -20.44 20.35 -2.15
C ILE A 128 -18.99 20.68 -1.76
N LEU A 129 -18.76 21.29 -0.60
CA LEU A 129 -17.42 21.64 -0.11
C LEU A 129 -16.58 20.38 0.17
N LEU A 130 -17.17 19.34 0.79
CA LEU A 130 -16.50 18.07 1.04
C LEU A 130 -16.23 17.25 -0.23
N SER A 131 -16.92 17.53 -1.34
CA SER A 131 -16.60 16.94 -2.65
C SER A 131 -15.26 17.41 -3.19
N ILE A 132 -14.74 18.55 -2.73
CA ILE A 132 -13.45 19.09 -3.15
C ILE A 132 -12.38 18.51 -2.23
N HIS A 133 -11.45 17.75 -2.81
CA HIS A 133 -10.44 17.00 -2.07
C HIS A 133 -9.61 17.86 -1.11
N PHE A 134 -9.10 19.02 -1.57
CA PHE A 134 -8.31 19.92 -0.73
C PHE A 134 -9.11 20.47 0.47
N LEU A 135 -10.39 20.81 0.25
CA LEU A 135 -11.26 21.32 1.30
C LEU A 135 -11.63 20.22 2.31
N ARG A 136 -11.81 18.98 1.84
CA ARG A 136 -12.02 17.83 2.71
C ARG A 136 -10.82 17.62 3.66
N ILE A 137 -9.59 17.69 3.16
CA ILE A 137 -8.39 17.58 4.01
C ILE A 137 -8.32 18.72 5.02
N LEU A 138 -8.52 19.95 4.58
CA LEU A 138 -8.52 21.12 5.47
C LEU A 138 -9.58 20.99 6.56
N TYR A 139 -10.78 20.52 6.19
CA TYR A 139 -11.88 20.26 7.12
C TYR A 139 -11.52 19.20 8.16
N CYS A 140 -10.90 18.07 7.75
CA CYS A 140 -10.43 17.03 8.67
C CYS A 140 -9.42 17.58 9.70
N ILE A 141 -8.50 18.44 9.26
CA ILE A 141 -7.53 19.06 10.17
C ILE A 141 -8.26 19.97 11.17
N VAL A 142 -9.21 20.79 10.69
CA VAL A 142 -9.98 21.70 11.54
C VAL A 142 -10.84 20.95 12.56
N ILE A 143 -11.56 19.90 12.15
CA ILE A 143 -12.40 19.13 13.08
C ILE A 143 -11.55 18.40 14.13
N SER A 144 -10.38 17.85 13.76
CA SER A 144 -9.47 17.25 14.74
C SER A 144 -8.94 18.26 15.76
N LEU A 145 -8.66 19.51 15.35
CA LEU A 145 -8.30 20.59 16.27
C LEU A 145 -9.46 20.95 17.21
N VAL A 146 -10.69 20.97 16.70
CA VAL A 146 -11.89 21.21 17.51
C VAL A 146 -12.04 20.13 18.58
N TRP A 147 -11.87 18.85 18.23
CA TRP A 147 -11.84 17.74 19.21
C TRP A 147 -10.72 17.87 20.23
N GLY A 148 -9.54 18.37 19.82
CA GLY A 148 -8.46 18.70 20.74
C GLY A 148 -8.85 19.76 21.77
N ILE A 149 -9.46 20.85 21.33
CA ILE A 149 -9.94 21.93 22.20
C ILE A 149 -11.03 21.42 23.15
N ILE A 150 -11.98 20.63 22.63
CA ILE A 150 -13.02 19.98 23.43
C ILE A 150 -12.38 19.06 24.48
N GLY A 151 -11.36 18.29 24.13
CA GLY A 151 -10.63 17.42 25.06
C GLY A 151 -9.99 18.19 26.21
N VAL A 152 -9.39 19.36 25.93
CA VAL A 152 -8.84 20.25 26.96
C VAL A 152 -9.95 20.86 27.83
N ALA A 153 -11.07 21.26 27.24
CA ALA A 153 -12.18 21.88 27.98
C ALA A 153 -12.95 20.87 28.86
N LEU A 154 -13.07 19.62 28.41
CA LEU A 154 -13.79 18.56 29.13
C LEU A 154 -12.91 17.79 30.11
N SER A 155 -11.58 17.89 30.02
CA SER A 155 -10.69 17.14 30.90
C SER A 155 -10.91 17.40 32.40
N PRO A 156 -11.18 18.63 32.90
CA PRO A 156 -11.39 18.84 34.33
C PRO A 156 -12.65 18.13 34.85
N TYR A 157 -13.69 18.04 34.00
CA TYR A 157 -14.94 17.34 34.30
C TYR A 157 -14.78 15.82 34.26
N LEU A 158 -13.94 15.30 33.37
CA LEU A 158 -13.70 13.85 33.24
C LEU A 158 -12.93 13.26 34.43
N PHE A 159 -12.06 14.05 35.05
CA PHE A 159 -11.23 13.63 36.18
C PHE A 159 -11.80 14.01 37.56
N ASP A 160 -13.08 14.40 37.62
CA ASP A 160 -13.83 14.70 38.84
C ASP A 160 -13.07 15.65 39.78
N GLU A 161 -12.43 16.68 39.21
CA GLU A 161 -11.77 17.69 40.02
C GLU A 161 -12.79 18.54 40.78
N SER A 162 -12.52 18.77 42.07
CA SER A 162 -13.37 19.62 42.90
C SER A 162 -13.54 21.01 42.29
N GLU A 163 -14.76 21.56 42.32
CA GLU A 163 -15.12 22.89 41.79
C GLU A 163 -14.14 24.01 42.19
N LEU A 164 -13.57 23.93 43.39
CA LEU A 164 -12.57 24.85 43.93
C LEU A 164 -11.25 24.87 43.15
N GLN A 165 -10.81 23.72 42.64
CA GLN A 165 -9.59 23.57 41.84
C GLN A 165 -9.82 24.03 40.39
N ILE A 166 -11.04 23.85 39.88
CA ILE A 166 -11.44 24.36 38.56
C ILE A 166 -11.47 25.90 38.59
N ALA A 167 -12.12 26.48 39.60
CA ALA A 167 -12.21 27.93 39.75
C ALA A 167 -10.84 28.60 39.97
N SER A 168 -9.94 27.98 40.74
CA SER A 168 -8.58 28.50 40.95
C SER A 168 -7.76 28.51 39.66
N ARG A 169 -7.94 27.52 38.79
CA ARG A 169 -7.26 27.44 37.49
C ARG A 169 -7.78 28.44 36.47
N ILE A 170 -9.09 28.67 36.41
CA ILE A 170 -9.68 29.73 35.57
C ILE A 170 -9.12 31.11 35.97
N LEU A 171 -8.93 31.33 37.27
CA LEU A 171 -8.40 32.60 37.79
C LEU A 171 -6.89 32.77 37.61
N THR A 172 -6.13 31.67 37.52
CA THR A 172 -4.66 31.70 37.41
C THR A 172 -4.16 31.48 35.98
N ASP A 173 -5.06 31.28 35.02
CA ASP A 173 -4.78 30.98 33.60
C ASP A 173 -3.81 29.80 33.40
N ASN A 174 -3.72 28.92 34.40
CA ASN A 174 -2.77 27.81 34.41
C ASN A 174 -3.43 26.54 33.86
N TYR A 175 -3.52 26.46 32.52
CA TYR A 175 -4.08 25.32 31.78
C TYR A 175 -3.02 24.25 31.40
N SER A 176 -1.82 24.34 31.97
CA SER A 176 -0.65 23.52 31.62
C SER A 176 -0.74 22.05 32.03
N ASP A 177 -1.79 21.63 32.73
CA ASP A 177 -1.89 20.25 33.25
C ASP A 177 -2.66 19.30 32.33
N TYR A 178 -3.42 19.81 31.35
CA TYR A 178 -4.30 19.00 30.50
C TYR A 178 -4.08 19.13 28.99
N TRP A 179 -3.09 19.90 28.55
CA TRP A 179 -2.75 20.03 27.12
C TRP A 179 -2.48 18.66 26.47
N TRP A 180 -1.92 17.71 27.21
CA TRP A 180 -1.66 16.34 26.74
C TRP A 180 -2.95 15.59 26.38
N MET A 181 -4.07 15.85 27.07
CA MET A 181 -5.37 15.28 26.69
C MET A 181 -5.90 15.86 25.38
N GLY A 182 -5.71 17.17 25.17
CA GLY A 182 -5.99 17.79 23.88
C GLY A 182 -5.17 17.17 22.75
N VAL A 183 -3.87 16.92 22.98
CA VAL A 183 -3.00 16.25 22.03
C VAL A 183 -3.48 14.83 21.73
N ILE A 184 -3.83 14.04 22.75
CA ILE A 184 -4.36 12.67 22.56
C ILE A 184 -5.66 12.70 21.74
N CYS A 185 -6.63 13.55 22.09
CA CYS A 185 -7.89 13.66 21.33
C CYS A 185 -7.67 14.09 19.88
N THR A 186 -6.75 15.03 19.64
CA THR A 186 -6.39 15.49 18.30
C THR A 186 -5.74 14.37 17.49
N VAL A 187 -4.78 13.65 18.08
CA VAL A 187 -4.06 12.55 17.41
C VAL A 187 -4.99 11.38 17.11
N VAL A 188 -5.85 10.99 18.05
CA VAL A 188 -6.85 9.93 17.84
C VAL A 188 -7.83 10.32 16.73
N SER A 189 -8.31 11.57 16.72
CA SER A 189 -9.16 12.09 15.65
C SER A 189 -8.44 12.10 14.29
N LEU A 190 -7.16 12.49 14.24
CA LEU A 190 -6.37 12.50 13.01
C LEU A 190 -6.08 11.08 12.49
N ILE A 191 -5.83 10.11 13.38
CA ILE A 191 -5.64 8.71 13.00
C ILE A 191 -6.93 8.16 12.39
N PHE A 192 -8.08 8.50 12.97
CA PHE A 192 -9.38 8.08 12.44
C PHE A 192 -9.67 8.71 11.07
N HIS A 193 -9.27 9.98 10.86
CA HIS A 193 -9.42 10.69 9.59
C HIS A 193 -8.28 10.46 8.60
N GLN A 194 -7.23 9.75 9.00
CA GLN A 194 -6.04 9.49 8.19
C GLN A 194 -6.37 8.87 6.83
N PRO A 195 -7.33 7.92 6.72
CA PRO A 195 -7.69 7.33 5.43
C PRO A 195 -8.34 8.35 4.47
N ALA A 196 -9.17 9.26 4.98
CA ALA A 196 -9.74 10.34 4.17
C ALA A 196 -8.72 11.39 3.71
N MET A 197 -7.61 11.53 4.45
CA MET A 197 -6.51 12.45 4.14
C MET A 197 -5.43 11.84 3.23
N ARG A 198 -5.37 10.51 3.10
CA ARG A 198 -4.36 9.83 2.29
C ARG A 198 -4.69 10.00 0.81
N SER A 199 -4.17 11.06 0.21
CA SER A 199 -4.22 11.24 -1.24
C SER A 199 -3.27 10.24 -1.90
N ARG A 200 -3.80 9.38 -2.77
CA ARG A 200 -2.95 8.65 -3.71
C ARG A 200 -2.45 9.63 -4.77
N PHE A 201 -1.30 10.25 -4.51
CA PHE A 201 -0.49 10.83 -5.58
C PHE A 201 0.35 9.70 -6.19
N ASP A 202 -0.32 8.85 -6.98
CA ASP A 202 0.38 8.09 -8.01
C ASP A 202 0.47 9.02 -9.23
N TYR A 203 1.61 9.71 -9.34
CA TYR A 203 2.08 10.28 -10.61
C TYR A 203 3.15 9.36 -11.19
#